data_AF-A0A7L2JUG8-F1
#
_entry.id   AF-A0A7L2JUG8-F1
#
_cell.length_a   1.000
_cell.length_b   1.000
_cell.length_c   1.000
_cell.angle_alpha   90.00
_cell.angle_beta   90.00
_cell.angle_gamma   90.00
#
_symmetry.space_group_name_H-M   'P 1'
#
loop_
_entity.id
_entity.type
_entity.pdbx_description
1 polymer ?
#
loop_
_entity_poly.entity_id
_entity_poly.type
_entity_poly.pdbx_seq_one_letter_code
_entity_poly.pdbx_strand_id
1 'polypeptide(L)'
;QFGRTEVIDNTLNPDFVRKFIMDYFFEERENLRFDFYDVDSKSPNLSKHDFLGQMFCTLGEIVGSQGSRLEKSIVGIPGKKCGTVIVTAEELGCCRDSVLMQFCANKLDKKDFFGKSDPFLVFHRSNEDGSFTICHKTEVVKNTLNPVWQAFKISVRALCNGDYDRTIKVEVYDWDRDGSHDFIGEFTTSYRELSRGQSQFNVYEVINPKKKGKKKKYVNSGTVTLLSFLIETEVSFLDYIKGGTQINFTVAIDFTASNGNPSQPTSLHYMNPYQLNAYGMALRAVGEIIQDYDSDKMFPALGFGARLPPDGRVSHEFALNGNPQNPYCHGIDGVMEAYYRSLKCVQLYGPTNFAPVINHVAR
;
A
#
# COMPACT_ATOMS: atom_id res chain seq x y z
N GLN A 1 -19.74 -14.51 10.81
CA GLN A 1 -18.91 -15.53 10.15
C GLN A 1 -18.51 -14.97 8.79
N PHE A 2 -17.20 -14.82 8.51
CA PHE A 2 -16.71 -14.27 7.24
C PHE A 2 -16.82 -15.28 6.09
N GLY A 3 -16.46 -16.54 6.37
CA GLY A 3 -16.52 -17.63 5.39
C GLY A 3 -16.51 -19.00 6.05
N ARG A 4 -16.54 -20.05 5.22
CA ARG A 4 -16.37 -21.46 5.62
C ARG A 4 -15.65 -22.19 4.50
N THR A 5 -14.67 -23.02 4.81
CA THR A 5 -14.02 -23.90 3.84
C THR A 5 -14.98 -25.01 3.41
N GLU A 6 -14.58 -25.79 2.42
CA GLU A 6 -15.15 -27.12 2.17
C GLU A 6 -14.81 -28.11 3.29
N VAL A 7 -15.55 -29.21 3.34
CA VAL A 7 -15.29 -30.34 4.23
C VAL A 7 -14.38 -31.32 3.50
N ILE A 8 -13.38 -31.86 4.19
CA ILE A 8 -12.45 -32.85 3.64
C ILE A 8 -12.61 -34.13 4.46
N ASP A 9 -13.08 -35.18 3.80
CA ASP A 9 -13.38 -36.45 4.47
C ASP A 9 -12.10 -37.24 4.78
N ASN A 10 -12.07 -37.91 5.94
CA ASN A 10 -11.09 -38.92 6.32
C ASN A 10 -9.61 -38.46 6.32
N THR A 11 -9.32 -37.28 6.87
CA THR A 11 -7.94 -36.80 7.03
C THR A 11 -7.70 -36.14 8.39
N LEU A 12 -6.48 -36.30 8.90
CA LEU A 12 -5.97 -35.56 10.07
C LEU A 12 -5.15 -34.33 9.67
N ASN A 13 -4.83 -34.18 8.38
CA ASN A 13 -4.03 -33.09 7.82
C ASN A 13 -4.78 -32.54 6.59
N PRO A 14 -5.88 -31.78 6.79
CA PRO A 14 -6.67 -31.25 5.68
C PRO A 14 -5.95 -30.10 4.96
N ASP A 15 -5.90 -30.15 3.63
CA ASP A 15 -5.45 -29.07 2.75
C ASP A 15 -6.64 -28.46 2.01
N PHE A 16 -7.03 -27.24 2.40
CA PHE A 16 -8.21 -26.58 1.85
C PHE A 16 -7.93 -25.87 0.53
N VAL A 17 -8.84 -26.04 -0.43
CA VAL A 17 -8.85 -25.39 -1.75
C VAL A 17 -9.55 -24.05 -1.70
N ARG A 18 -10.63 -23.91 -0.91
CA ARG A 18 -11.38 -22.65 -0.87
C ARG A 18 -10.55 -21.54 -0.25
N LYS A 19 -10.33 -20.48 -1.03
CA LYS A 19 -9.68 -19.24 -0.61
C LYS A 19 -10.72 -18.20 -0.14
N PHE A 20 -10.28 -17.28 0.70
CA PHE A 20 -11.07 -16.13 1.16
C PHE A 20 -10.41 -14.85 0.62
N ILE A 21 -11.21 -14.00 -0.01
CA ILE A 21 -10.77 -12.71 -0.52
C ILE A 21 -11.06 -11.65 0.55
N MET A 22 -10.04 -10.91 0.95
CA MET A 22 -10.13 -9.86 1.96
C MET A 22 -9.39 -8.63 1.46
N ASP A 23 -9.93 -7.46 1.74
CA ASP A 23 -9.18 -6.21 1.63
C ASP A 23 -8.15 -6.16 2.78
N TYR A 24 -7.03 -5.51 2.54
CA TYR A 24 -5.94 -5.37 3.50
C TYR A 24 -5.65 -3.88 3.72
N PHE A 25 -5.71 -3.45 4.97
CA PHE A 25 -5.41 -2.08 5.38
C PHE A 25 -4.26 -2.09 6.39
N PHE A 26 -3.08 -1.64 5.97
CA PHE A 26 -1.88 -1.62 6.80
C PHE A 26 -2.09 -0.89 8.13
N GLU A 27 -2.85 0.21 8.10
CA GLU A 27 -3.16 1.08 9.21
C GLU A 27 -4.26 0.54 10.16
N GLU A 28 -4.83 -0.63 9.88
CA GLU A 28 -5.89 -1.22 10.70
C GLU A 28 -5.46 -2.54 11.34
N ARG A 29 -5.98 -2.78 12.54
CA ARG A 29 -5.82 -4.06 13.23
C ARG A 29 -6.96 -5.02 12.85
N GLU A 30 -6.72 -5.81 11.81
CA GLU A 30 -7.71 -6.73 11.25
C GLU A 30 -7.68 -8.08 11.98
N ASN A 31 -8.45 -8.21 13.07
CA ASN A 31 -8.48 -9.43 13.88
C ASN A 31 -9.23 -10.58 13.21
N LEU A 32 -8.58 -11.75 13.15
CA LEU A 32 -9.11 -12.99 12.58
C LEU A 32 -9.25 -14.07 13.64
N ARG A 33 -10.35 -14.82 13.55
CA ARG A 33 -10.62 -16.01 14.37
C ARG A 33 -10.98 -17.16 13.45
N PHE A 34 -10.30 -18.27 13.65
CA PHE A 34 -10.51 -19.53 12.93
C PHE A 34 -11.02 -20.57 13.91
N ASP A 35 -12.18 -21.14 13.62
CA ASP A 35 -12.78 -22.21 14.41
C ASP A 35 -12.75 -23.51 13.61
N PHE A 36 -12.23 -24.58 14.20
CA PHE A 36 -12.04 -25.89 13.57
C PHE A 36 -13.05 -26.89 14.10
N TYR A 37 -13.66 -27.65 13.20
CA TYR A 37 -14.71 -28.62 13.51
C TYR A 37 -14.48 -29.93 12.74
N ASP A 38 -14.81 -31.05 13.39
CA ASP A 38 -15.03 -32.34 12.75
C ASP A 38 -16.50 -32.47 12.38
N VAL A 39 -16.80 -32.85 11.14
CA VAL A 39 -18.13 -32.73 10.55
C VAL A 39 -18.87 -34.07 10.63
N ASP A 40 -19.74 -34.21 11.64
CA ASP A 40 -20.50 -35.44 11.87
C ASP A 40 -21.78 -35.60 11.03
N SER A 41 -22.23 -34.52 10.36
CA SER A 41 -23.50 -34.54 9.63
C SER A 41 -23.53 -33.54 8.49
N LYS A 42 -24.54 -33.67 7.61
CA LYS A 42 -24.80 -32.70 6.54
C LYS A 42 -25.43 -31.38 7.03
N SER A 43 -25.67 -31.24 8.34
CA SER A 43 -26.28 -30.03 8.88
C SER A 43 -25.30 -28.86 8.80
N PRO A 44 -25.73 -27.63 8.46
CA PRO A 44 -24.82 -26.48 8.50
C PRO A 44 -24.59 -25.92 9.91
N ASN A 45 -25.30 -26.44 10.92
CA ASN A 45 -25.28 -25.96 12.29
C ASN A 45 -24.05 -26.51 13.04
N LEU A 46 -23.15 -25.62 13.45
CA LEU A 46 -21.91 -25.94 14.16
C LEU A 46 -22.13 -26.64 15.51
N SER A 47 -23.30 -26.50 16.14
CA SER A 47 -23.59 -27.21 17.39
C SER A 47 -23.79 -28.73 17.21
N LYS A 48 -23.82 -29.22 15.97
CA LYS A 48 -23.96 -30.65 15.62
C LYS A 48 -22.65 -31.27 15.12
N HIS A 49 -21.54 -30.59 15.37
CA HIS A 49 -20.21 -30.95 14.92
C HIS A 49 -19.26 -30.86 16.11
N ASP A 50 -18.29 -31.75 16.15
CA ASP A 50 -17.29 -31.77 17.21
C ASP A 50 -16.30 -30.61 17.04
N PHE A 51 -16.25 -29.71 18.02
CA PHE A 51 -15.30 -28.61 18.04
C PHE A 51 -13.88 -29.13 18.32
N LEU A 52 -12.95 -28.86 17.42
CA LEU A 52 -11.55 -29.29 17.53
C LEU A 52 -10.66 -28.23 18.18
N GLY A 53 -11.07 -26.96 18.11
CA GLY A 53 -10.38 -25.83 18.71
C GLY A 53 -10.47 -24.58 17.85
N GLN A 54 -9.73 -23.55 18.26
CA GLN A 54 -9.72 -22.24 17.60
C GLN A 54 -8.32 -21.64 17.58
N MET A 55 -8.10 -20.72 16.65
CA MET A 55 -6.89 -19.90 16.54
C MET A 55 -7.28 -18.43 16.37
N PHE A 56 -6.50 -17.54 16.99
CA PHE A 56 -6.60 -16.09 16.82
C PHE A 56 -5.30 -15.53 16.24
N CYS A 57 -5.42 -14.63 15.27
CA CYS A 57 -4.31 -13.84 14.73
C CYS A 57 -4.85 -12.53 14.15
N THR A 58 -3.97 -11.64 13.70
CA THR A 58 -4.35 -10.52 12.83
C THR A 58 -4.02 -10.87 11.37
N LEU A 59 -4.63 -10.19 10.40
CA LEU A 59 -4.20 -10.28 9.00
C LEU A 59 -2.74 -9.80 8.85
N GLY A 60 -2.37 -8.74 9.57
CA GLY A 60 -1.00 -8.24 9.73
C GLY A 60 0.00 -9.32 10.13
N GLU A 61 -0.31 -10.13 11.15
CA GLU A 61 0.53 -11.23 11.63
C GLU A 61 0.77 -12.29 10.54
N ILE A 62 -0.25 -12.57 9.70
CA ILE A 62 -0.11 -13.52 8.58
C ILE A 62 0.80 -12.93 7.49
N VAL A 63 0.53 -11.70 7.04
CA VAL A 63 1.29 -11.10 5.93
C VAL A 63 2.72 -10.73 6.32
N GLY A 64 2.93 -10.33 7.59
CA GLY A 64 4.23 -10.01 8.19
C GLY A 64 5.09 -11.23 8.54
N SER A 65 4.49 -12.42 8.60
CA SER A 65 5.24 -13.67 8.77
C SER A 65 6.09 -13.97 7.52
N GLN A 66 7.20 -14.69 7.70
CA GLN A 66 8.10 -15.04 6.60
C GLN A 66 7.34 -15.76 5.47
N GLY A 67 7.44 -15.23 4.25
CA GLY A 67 6.72 -15.75 3.07
C GLY A 67 5.20 -15.61 3.16
N SER A 68 4.70 -14.73 4.03
CA SER A 68 3.29 -14.59 4.39
C SER A 68 2.63 -15.92 4.79
N ARG A 69 3.39 -16.75 5.51
CA ARG A 69 2.98 -18.06 6.02
C ARG A 69 3.08 -18.08 7.54
N LEU A 70 1.94 -18.05 8.20
CA LEU A 70 1.83 -18.15 9.66
C LEU A 70 1.51 -19.58 10.06
N GLU A 71 2.26 -20.12 11.02
CA GLU A 71 1.98 -21.42 11.63
C GLU A 71 1.73 -21.24 13.13
N LYS A 72 0.58 -21.71 13.62
CA LYS A 72 0.15 -21.47 15.01
C LYS A 72 -0.53 -22.69 15.60
N SER A 73 -0.39 -22.87 16.92
CA SER A 73 -1.08 -23.94 17.65
C SER A 73 -2.58 -23.63 17.78
N ILE A 74 -3.40 -24.68 17.63
CA ILE A 74 -4.83 -24.62 17.89
C ILE A 74 -5.06 -24.71 19.40
N VAL A 75 -5.93 -23.86 19.94
CA VAL A 75 -6.24 -23.76 21.38
C VAL A 75 -7.75 -23.87 21.63
N GLY A 76 -8.18 -23.76 22.88
CA GLY A 76 -9.61 -23.67 23.23
C GLY A 76 -10.22 -24.94 23.83
N ILE A 77 -9.47 -26.05 23.90
CA ILE A 77 -9.86 -27.25 24.66
C ILE A 77 -8.86 -27.45 25.81
N PRO A 78 -9.28 -27.22 27.08
CA PRO A 78 -8.40 -27.36 28.23
C PRO A 78 -7.76 -28.74 28.31
N GLY A 79 -6.43 -28.78 28.48
CA GLY A 79 -5.68 -30.03 28.67
C GLY A 79 -5.48 -30.89 27.41
N LYS A 80 -5.94 -30.45 26.23
CA LYS A 80 -5.79 -31.19 24.97
C LYS A 80 -4.82 -30.49 24.02
N LYS A 81 -3.95 -31.25 23.36
CA LYS A 81 -3.21 -30.77 22.20
C LYS A 81 -4.12 -30.86 20.97
N CYS A 82 -4.50 -29.72 20.41
CA CYS A 82 -5.47 -29.64 19.31
C CYS A 82 -4.83 -29.61 17.90
N GLY A 83 -3.50 -29.74 17.81
CA GLY A 83 -2.76 -29.64 16.55
C GLY A 83 -2.29 -28.23 16.23
N THR A 84 -1.86 -28.03 14.99
CA THR A 84 -1.41 -26.74 14.44
C THR A 84 -2.19 -26.43 13.17
N VAL A 85 -2.23 -25.14 12.82
CA VAL A 85 -2.76 -24.66 11.55
C VAL A 85 -1.71 -23.80 10.86
N ILE A 86 -1.67 -23.91 9.54
CA ILE A 86 -0.87 -23.07 8.67
C ILE A 86 -1.83 -22.19 7.87
N VAL A 87 -1.61 -20.88 7.90
CA VAL A 87 -2.38 -19.90 7.13
C VAL A 87 -1.43 -19.14 6.23
N THR A 88 -1.74 -19.09 4.93
CA THR A 88 -0.95 -18.40 3.91
C THR A 88 -1.75 -17.26 3.29
N ALA A 89 -1.13 -16.10 3.12
CA ALA A 89 -1.73 -14.96 2.42
C ALA A 89 -1.03 -14.67 1.08
N GLU A 90 -1.83 -14.49 0.04
CA GLU A 90 -1.39 -14.12 -1.30
C GLU A 90 -2.07 -12.81 -1.70
N GLU A 91 -1.30 -11.86 -2.22
CA GLU A 91 -1.88 -10.59 -2.67
C GLU A 91 -2.53 -10.83 -4.04
N LEU A 92 -3.80 -10.47 -4.17
CA LEU A 92 -4.55 -10.61 -5.42
C LEU A 92 -4.18 -9.46 -6.37
N GLY A 93 -3.00 -9.55 -6.99
CA GLY A 93 -2.54 -8.59 -7.99
C GLY A 93 -3.14 -8.89 -9.36
N CYS A 94 -4.20 -8.19 -9.75
CA CYS A 94 -4.58 -8.12 -11.18
C CYS A 94 -3.57 -7.24 -11.92
N CYS A 95 -2.54 -7.85 -12.52
CA CYS A 95 -1.48 -7.21 -13.32
C CYS A 95 -0.83 -5.99 -12.63
N ARG A 96 0.24 -6.23 -11.88
CA ARG A 96 1.08 -5.19 -11.23
C ARG A 96 1.97 -4.42 -12.21
N ASP A 97 1.88 -4.74 -13.49
CA ASP A 97 2.70 -4.09 -14.49
C ASP A 97 2.13 -2.72 -14.82
N SER A 98 3.07 -1.82 -15.04
CA SER A 98 2.86 -0.49 -15.56
C SER A 98 3.80 -0.31 -16.74
N VAL A 99 3.43 0.58 -17.65
CA VAL A 99 4.26 0.88 -18.82
C VAL A 99 4.65 2.33 -18.83
N LEU A 100 5.96 2.56 -18.91
CA LEU A 100 6.55 3.86 -19.20
C LEU A 100 6.70 3.96 -20.72
N MET A 101 5.97 4.90 -21.31
CA MET A 101 5.96 5.09 -22.76
C MET A 101 6.31 6.53 -23.13
N GLN A 102 6.96 6.70 -24.27
CA GLN A 102 7.19 8.01 -24.86
C GLN A 102 6.76 8.00 -26.32
N PHE A 103 6.11 9.08 -26.77
CA PHE A 103 5.66 9.24 -28.14
C PHE A 103 6.21 10.52 -28.75
N CYS A 104 6.33 10.53 -30.07
CA CYS A 104 6.43 11.74 -30.86
C CYS A 104 5.43 11.71 -32.01
N ALA A 105 5.22 12.86 -32.64
CA ALA A 105 4.51 12.93 -33.90
C ALA A 105 5.31 13.69 -34.95
N ASN A 106 4.91 13.54 -36.21
CA ASN A 106 5.54 14.14 -37.35
C ASN A 106 4.49 14.60 -38.36
N LYS A 107 4.67 15.83 -38.87
CA LYS A 107 3.82 16.47 -39.88
C LYS A 107 2.33 16.44 -39.53
N LEU A 108 2.00 16.74 -38.28
CA LEU A 108 0.60 16.92 -37.88
C LEU A 108 -0.07 18.03 -38.69
N ASP A 109 -1.37 17.89 -38.92
CA ASP A 109 -2.14 18.95 -39.57
C ASP A 109 -2.21 20.20 -38.69
N LYS A 110 -1.85 21.36 -39.24
CA LYS A 110 -2.04 22.67 -38.61
C LYS A 110 -3.54 22.98 -38.49
N LYS A 111 -4.01 23.39 -37.30
CA LYS A 111 -5.39 23.89 -37.10
C LYS A 111 -5.47 25.37 -36.77
N ASP A 112 -4.51 25.91 -36.01
CA ASP A 112 -4.46 27.34 -35.71
C ASP A 112 -4.32 28.25 -36.93
N PHE A 113 -4.96 29.43 -36.91
CA PHE A 113 -4.81 30.44 -37.96
C PHE A 113 -3.42 31.13 -37.88
N PHE A 114 -3.01 31.53 -36.68
CA PHE A 114 -1.70 32.15 -36.41
C PHE A 114 -0.82 31.19 -35.61
N GLY A 115 0.28 30.73 -36.21
CA GLY A 115 1.17 29.73 -35.60
C GLY A 115 1.05 28.34 -36.22
N LYS A 116 1.50 27.32 -35.49
CA LYS A 116 1.24 25.89 -35.70
C LYS A 116 0.38 25.41 -34.53
N SER A 117 -0.12 24.19 -34.62
CA SER A 117 -0.88 23.55 -33.55
C SER A 117 -0.11 23.42 -32.23
N ASP A 118 -0.87 23.28 -31.15
CA ASP A 118 -0.52 22.94 -29.78
C ASP A 118 -0.96 21.48 -29.46
N PRO A 119 -0.33 20.44 -30.04
CA PRO A 119 -0.85 19.08 -29.99
C PRO A 119 -0.71 18.37 -28.63
N PHE A 120 -1.72 17.55 -28.31
CA PHE A 120 -1.69 16.57 -27.20
C PHE A 120 -2.41 15.26 -27.60
N LEU A 121 -2.11 14.18 -26.88
CA LEU A 121 -2.71 12.86 -27.06
C LEU A 121 -3.73 12.55 -25.95
N VAL A 122 -4.81 11.87 -26.32
CA VAL A 122 -5.78 11.28 -25.39
C VAL A 122 -5.87 9.79 -25.64
N PHE A 123 -5.55 8.99 -24.63
CA PHE A 123 -5.61 7.54 -24.68
C PHE A 123 -6.94 7.04 -24.12
N HIS A 124 -7.57 6.14 -24.86
CA HIS A 124 -8.82 5.51 -24.49
C HIS A 124 -8.69 3.99 -24.53
N ARG A 125 -9.20 3.33 -23.50
CA ARG A 125 -9.39 1.88 -23.46
C ARG A 125 -10.82 1.53 -23.90
N SER A 126 -10.97 0.52 -24.76
CA SER A 126 -12.31 -0.02 -25.08
C SER A 126 -12.91 -0.81 -23.91
N ASN A 127 -14.22 -0.69 -23.71
CA ASN A 127 -15.00 -1.43 -22.73
C ASN A 127 -15.73 -2.59 -23.41
N GLU A 128 -16.27 -3.53 -22.62
CA GLU A 128 -16.97 -4.72 -23.14
C GLU A 128 -18.28 -4.37 -23.86
N ASP A 129 -18.91 -3.26 -23.49
CA ASP A 129 -20.09 -2.71 -24.15
C ASP A 129 -19.77 -1.92 -25.43
N GLY A 130 -18.50 -1.90 -25.86
CA GLY A 130 -18.02 -1.16 -27.03
C GLY A 130 -17.81 0.35 -26.81
N SER A 131 -18.06 0.86 -25.60
CA SER A 131 -17.73 2.24 -25.24
C SER A 131 -16.23 2.42 -24.97
N PHE A 132 -15.78 3.67 -24.80
CA PHE A 132 -14.38 4.00 -24.56
C PHE A 132 -14.22 4.80 -23.27
N THR A 133 -13.23 4.43 -22.45
CA THR A 133 -12.86 5.15 -21.22
C THR A 133 -11.52 5.83 -21.41
N ILE A 134 -11.41 7.12 -21.08
CA ILE A 134 -10.11 7.82 -21.07
C ILE A 134 -9.24 7.22 -19.97
N CYS A 135 -8.03 6.79 -20.33
CA CYS A 135 -7.05 6.26 -19.38
C CYS A 135 -5.83 7.17 -19.19
N HIS A 136 -5.50 8.05 -20.15
CA HIS A 136 -4.41 9.02 -20.01
C HIS A 136 -4.55 10.22 -20.96
N LYS A 137 -3.94 11.36 -20.60
CA LYS A 137 -3.76 12.53 -21.45
C LYS A 137 -2.32 13.04 -21.29
N THR A 138 -1.63 13.30 -22.41
CA THR A 138 -0.30 13.90 -22.36
C THR A 138 -0.39 15.40 -22.06
N GLU A 139 0.76 16.02 -21.83
CA GLU A 139 0.88 17.46 -21.87
C GLU A 139 0.65 18.03 -23.28
N VAL A 140 0.38 19.34 -23.32
CA VAL A 140 0.26 20.13 -24.54
C VAL A 140 1.63 20.65 -24.95
N VAL A 141 2.06 20.35 -26.18
CA VAL A 141 3.33 20.85 -26.73
C VAL A 141 3.03 22.00 -27.68
N LYS A 142 3.44 23.22 -27.33
CA LYS A 142 2.99 24.42 -28.05
C LYS A 142 3.70 24.63 -29.40
N ASN A 143 2.95 25.16 -30.37
CA ASN A 143 3.39 25.72 -31.64
C ASN A 143 4.31 24.79 -32.43
N THR A 144 3.90 23.53 -32.60
CA THR A 144 4.64 22.51 -33.33
C THR A 144 3.73 21.54 -34.07
N LEU A 145 4.20 21.04 -35.22
CA LEU A 145 3.58 19.93 -35.95
C LEU A 145 4.36 18.62 -35.76
N ASN A 146 5.45 18.66 -34.98
CA ASN A 146 6.33 17.54 -34.71
C ASN A 146 6.63 17.46 -33.19
N PRO A 147 5.59 17.29 -32.34
CA PRO A 147 5.78 17.21 -30.91
C PRO A 147 6.59 15.97 -30.50
N VAL A 148 7.36 16.11 -29.44
CA VAL A 148 7.88 15.00 -28.64
C VAL A 148 7.29 15.20 -27.26
N TRP A 149 6.42 14.28 -26.84
CA TRP A 149 5.81 14.34 -25.51
C TRP A 149 6.76 13.76 -24.47
N GLN A 150 6.61 14.18 -23.22
CA GLN A 150 7.31 13.60 -22.08
C GLN A 150 6.94 12.12 -21.93
N ALA A 151 7.89 11.33 -21.41
CA ALA A 151 7.58 9.95 -21.04
C ALA A 151 6.54 9.95 -19.91
N PHE A 152 5.55 9.06 -20.02
CA PHE A 152 4.49 8.95 -19.02
C PHE A 152 4.25 7.49 -18.64
N LYS A 153 3.79 7.28 -17.41
CA LYS A 153 3.53 5.98 -16.82
C LYS A 153 2.02 5.71 -16.76
N ILE A 154 1.59 4.53 -17.19
CA ILE A 154 0.20 4.07 -17.10
C ILE A 154 0.15 2.60 -16.67
N SER A 155 -0.74 2.24 -15.76
CA SER A 155 -0.89 0.83 -15.36
C SER A 155 -1.50 0.00 -16.49
N VAL A 156 -1.08 -1.26 -16.62
CA VAL A 156 -1.64 -2.17 -17.64
C VAL A 156 -3.13 -2.39 -17.41
N ARG A 157 -3.59 -2.35 -16.16
CA ARG A 157 -5.01 -2.36 -15.82
C ARG A 157 -5.77 -1.15 -16.38
N ALA A 158 -5.23 0.06 -16.23
CA ALA A 158 -5.85 1.26 -16.80
C ALA A 158 -5.85 1.22 -18.34
N LEU A 159 -4.74 0.78 -18.93
CA LEU A 159 -4.54 0.79 -20.38
C LEU A 159 -5.38 -0.27 -21.11
N CYS A 160 -5.44 -1.50 -20.58
CA CYS A 160 -6.07 -2.63 -21.29
C CYS A 160 -6.79 -3.64 -20.36
N ASN A 161 -6.87 -3.35 -19.05
CA ASN A 161 -7.55 -4.20 -18.05
C ASN A 161 -7.07 -5.66 -18.04
N GLY A 162 -5.78 -5.90 -18.34
CA GLY A 162 -5.18 -7.24 -18.40
C GLY A 162 -5.44 -8.00 -19.72
N ASP A 163 -6.30 -7.50 -20.60
CA ASP A 163 -6.50 -8.04 -21.94
C ASP A 163 -5.54 -7.35 -22.91
N TYR A 164 -4.45 -8.03 -23.27
CA TYR A 164 -3.36 -7.45 -24.06
C TYR A 164 -3.73 -7.18 -25.52
N ASP A 165 -4.84 -7.74 -25.99
CA ASP A 165 -5.36 -7.55 -27.34
C ASP A 165 -6.49 -6.50 -27.38
N ARG A 166 -6.91 -5.99 -26.21
CA ARG A 166 -7.92 -4.93 -26.09
C ARG A 166 -7.51 -3.69 -26.87
N THR A 167 -8.47 -3.15 -27.61
CA THR A 167 -8.30 -1.94 -28.42
C THR A 167 -8.01 -0.73 -27.54
N ILE A 168 -6.89 -0.08 -27.83
CA ILE A 168 -6.51 1.22 -27.32
C ILE A 168 -6.70 2.22 -28.46
N LYS A 169 -7.58 3.20 -28.27
CA LYS A 169 -7.78 4.29 -29.22
C LYS A 169 -7.00 5.51 -28.74
N VAL A 170 -6.24 6.12 -29.64
CA VAL A 170 -5.47 7.34 -29.35
C VAL A 170 -5.97 8.44 -30.24
N GLU A 171 -6.43 9.52 -29.63
CA GLU A 171 -6.91 10.72 -30.31
C GLU A 171 -5.84 11.82 -30.20
N VAL A 172 -5.64 12.56 -31.29
CA VAL A 172 -4.72 13.69 -31.37
C VAL A 172 -5.55 14.95 -31.52
N TYR A 173 -5.33 15.89 -30.62
CA TYR A 173 -6.04 17.17 -30.56
C TYR A 173 -5.07 18.34 -30.66
N ASP A 174 -5.56 19.44 -31.20
CA ASP A 174 -4.99 20.77 -31.04
C ASP A 174 -5.61 21.43 -29.80
N TRP A 175 -4.79 22.02 -28.92
CA TRP A 175 -5.30 22.68 -27.74
C TRP A 175 -5.78 24.09 -28.07
N ASP A 176 -6.95 24.45 -27.55
CA ASP A 176 -7.61 25.74 -27.75
C ASP A 176 -7.94 26.34 -26.40
N ARG A 177 -7.74 27.65 -26.27
CA ARG A 177 -7.88 28.37 -24.99
C ARG A 177 -9.32 28.38 -24.45
N ASP A 178 -10.31 28.25 -25.32
CA ASP A 178 -11.73 28.25 -24.96
C ASP A 178 -12.27 26.84 -24.59
N GLY A 179 -11.41 25.81 -24.65
CA GLY A 179 -11.75 24.42 -24.36
C GLY A 179 -12.35 23.66 -25.54
N SER A 180 -12.54 24.29 -26.71
CA SER A 180 -13.11 23.66 -27.91
C SER A 180 -12.07 22.95 -28.78
N HIS A 181 -11.20 22.17 -28.14
CA HIS A 181 -10.02 21.53 -28.73
C HIS A 181 -10.25 20.89 -30.10
N ASP A 182 -9.44 21.32 -31.06
CA ASP A 182 -9.60 21.00 -32.45
C ASP A 182 -9.10 19.58 -32.80
N PHE A 183 -10.00 18.68 -33.16
CA PHE A 183 -9.62 17.29 -33.46
C PHE A 183 -8.74 17.17 -34.71
N ILE A 184 -7.52 16.62 -34.57
CA ILE A 184 -6.56 16.40 -35.67
C ILE A 184 -6.83 15.05 -36.34
N GLY A 185 -6.93 13.98 -35.56
CA GLY A 185 -7.26 12.63 -36.02
C GLY A 185 -7.06 11.58 -34.92
N GLU A 186 -7.21 10.31 -35.27
CA GLU A 186 -7.11 9.19 -34.34
C GLU A 186 -6.41 7.98 -34.99
N PHE A 187 -5.94 7.07 -34.16
CA PHE A 187 -5.51 5.73 -34.55
C PHE A 187 -5.85 4.72 -33.44
N THR A 188 -5.73 3.43 -33.75
CA THR A 188 -5.94 2.33 -32.79
C THR A 188 -4.72 1.43 -32.71
N THR A 189 -4.46 0.89 -31.53
CA THR A 189 -3.40 -0.08 -31.24
C THR A 189 -3.83 -1.02 -30.12
N SER A 190 -2.95 -1.87 -29.61
CA SER A 190 -3.15 -2.71 -28.44
C SER A 190 -1.87 -2.77 -27.60
N TYR A 191 -1.97 -3.24 -26.36
CA TYR A 191 -0.79 -3.48 -25.52
C TYR A 191 0.19 -4.45 -26.19
N ARG A 192 -0.33 -5.49 -26.86
CA ARG A 192 0.49 -6.46 -27.59
C ARG A 192 1.30 -5.82 -28.73
N GLU A 193 0.73 -4.86 -29.45
CA GLU A 193 1.46 -4.13 -30.51
C GLU A 193 2.49 -3.16 -29.90
N LEU A 194 2.08 -2.37 -28.90
CA LEU A 194 2.97 -1.43 -28.22
C LEU A 194 4.17 -2.13 -27.55
N SER A 195 3.96 -3.31 -26.96
CA SER A 195 5.02 -4.08 -26.28
C SER A 195 6.09 -4.65 -27.21
N ARG A 196 5.90 -4.57 -28.55
CA ARG A 196 6.99 -4.82 -29.52
C ARG A 196 8.05 -3.71 -29.54
N GLY A 197 7.85 -2.63 -28.78
CA GLY A 197 8.83 -1.56 -28.59
C GLY A 197 8.99 -0.66 -29.83
N GLN A 198 10.10 0.07 -29.88
CA GLN A 198 10.40 0.96 -30.99
C GLN A 198 10.65 0.14 -32.27
N SER A 199 9.71 0.17 -33.20
CA SER A 199 9.81 -0.52 -34.48
C SER A 199 8.95 0.16 -35.54
N GLN A 200 9.14 -0.23 -36.80
CA GLN A 200 8.28 0.20 -37.91
C GLN A 200 6.80 -0.15 -37.71
N PHE A 201 6.48 -1.09 -36.82
CA PHE A 201 5.11 -1.48 -36.49
C PHE A 201 4.42 -0.51 -35.52
N ASN A 202 5.18 0.32 -34.80
CA ASN A 202 4.65 1.32 -33.88
C ASN A 202 4.78 2.75 -34.43
N VAL A 203 4.53 2.87 -35.73
CA VAL A 203 4.33 4.13 -36.46
C VAL A 203 2.89 4.14 -36.98
N TYR A 204 2.07 5.06 -36.47
CA TYR A 204 0.64 5.11 -36.72
C TYR A 204 0.28 6.32 -37.57
N GLU A 205 -0.46 6.07 -38.66
CA GLU A 205 -1.08 7.16 -39.41
C GLU A 205 -2.23 7.76 -38.61
N VAL A 206 -2.22 9.08 -38.44
CA VAL A 206 -3.27 9.80 -37.73
C VAL A 206 -4.40 10.08 -38.70
N ILE A 207 -5.56 9.45 -38.51
CA ILE A 207 -6.67 9.52 -39.47
C ILE A 207 -7.79 10.41 -38.93
N ASN A 208 -8.22 11.38 -39.73
CA ASN A 208 -9.40 12.18 -39.45
C ASN A 208 -10.60 11.63 -40.25
N PRO A 209 -11.60 11.00 -39.62
CA PRO A 209 -12.73 10.39 -40.33
C PRO A 209 -13.50 11.38 -41.20
N LYS A 210 -13.66 12.63 -40.72
CA LYS A 210 -14.35 13.70 -41.48
C LYS A 210 -13.57 14.09 -42.74
N LYS A 211 -12.23 14.16 -42.68
CA LYS A 211 -11.40 14.43 -43.88
C LYS A 211 -11.39 13.24 -44.83
N LYS A 212 -11.26 12.02 -44.32
CA LYS A 212 -11.27 10.78 -45.12
C LYS A 212 -12.56 10.62 -45.92
N GLY A 213 -13.72 10.95 -45.33
CA GLY A 213 -15.00 10.91 -46.04
C GLY A 213 -15.22 12.04 -47.06
N LYS A 214 -14.54 13.19 -46.92
CA LYS A 214 -14.77 14.38 -47.75
C LYS A 214 -13.71 14.63 -48.83
N LYS A 215 -12.46 14.24 -48.61
CA LYS A 215 -11.32 14.60 -49.46
C LYS A 215 -10.77 13.37 -50.19
N LYS A 216 -10.98 13.28 -51.50
CA LYS A 216 -10.52 12.15 -52.34
C LYS A 216 -9.00 11.86 -52.31
N LYS A 217 -8.17 12.87 -52.03
CA LYS A 217 -6.69 12.75 -51.97
C LYS A 217 -6.14 12.79 -50.53
N TYR A 218 -6.98 12.60 -49.52
CA TYR A 218 -6.54 12.58 -48.13
C TYR A 218 -5.79 11.27 -47.83
N VAL A 219 -4.58 11.40 -47.28
CA VAL A 219 -3.76 10.26 -46.83
C VAL A 219 -3.89 10.13 -45.32
N ASN A 220 -3.33 11.07 -44.58
CA ASN A 220 -3.40 11.15 -43.11
C ASN A 220 -3.26 12.62 -42.65
N SER A 221 -3.40 12.85 -41.35
CA SER A 221 -3.19 14.13 -40.66
C SER A 221 -1.83 14.17 -39.95
N GLY A 222 -0.83 13.46 -40.47
CA GLY A 222 0.47 13.22 -39.83
C GLY A 222 0.61 11.79 -39.29
N THR A 223 1.72 11.53 -38.61
CA THR A 223 2.02 10.21 -38.00
C THR A 223 2.43 10.35 -36.54
N VAL A 224 2.07 9.39 -35.70
CA VAL A 224 2.53 9.25 -34.30
C VAL A 224 3.45 8.03 -34.20
N THR A 225 4.54 8.14 -33.46
CA THR A 225 5.53 7.07 -33.29
C THR A 225 5.82 6.83 -31.83
N LEU A 226 5.84 5.55 -31.43
CA LEU A 226 6.31 5.11 -30.12
C LEU A 226 7.84 5.18 -30.10
N LEU A 227 8.40 6.01 -29.22
CA LEU A 227 9.84 6.15 -29.03
C LEU A 227 10.40 5.15 -28.02
N SER A 228 9.66 4.87 -26.94
CA SER A 228 10.06 3.92 -25.91
C SER A 228 8.85 3.23 -25.29
N PHE A 229 9.06 1.98 -24.86
CA PHE A 229 8.09 1.18 -24.12
C PHE A 229 8.85 0.32 -23.13
N LEU A 230 8.75 0.66 -21.85
CA LEU A 230 9.39 -0.05 -20.76
C LEU A 230 8.31 -0.59 -19.82
N ILE A 231 8.33 -1.91 -19.59
CA ILE A 231 7.46 -2.55 -18.61
C ILE A 231 8.15 -2.44 -17.25
N GLU A 232 7.45 -1.85 -16.29
CA GLU A 232 7.86 -1.77 -14.89
C GLU A 232 6.83 -2.51 -14.05
N THR A 233 7.26 -3.56 -13.35
CA THR A 233 6.44 -4.18 -12.33
C THR A 233 6.46 -3.30 -11.09
N GLU A 234 5.30 -2.81 -10.67
CA GLU A 234 5.16 -2.06 -9.43
C GLU A 234 5.30 -3.01 -8.24
N VAL A 235 6.30 -2.74 -7.40
CA VAL A 235 6.57 -3.50 -6.17
C VAL A 235 5.64 -2.98 -5.08
N SER A 236 4.75 -3.82 -4.57
CA SER A 236 3.78 -3.42 -3.54
C SER A 236 4.44 -3.34 -2.15
N PHE A 237 3.77 -2.69 -1.19
CA PHE A 237 4.16 -2.74 0.21
C PHE A 237 4.35 -4.18 0.71
N LEU A 238 3.41 -5.08 0.38
CA LEU A 238 3.47 -6.48 0.80
C LEU A 238 4.62 -7.25 0.13
N ASP A 239 5.07 -6.84 -1.06
CA ASP A 239 6.25 -7.45 -1.69
C ASP A 239 7.52 -7.16 -0.88
N TYR A 240 7.67 -5.94 -0.33
CA TYR A 240 8.78 -5.62 0.57
C TYR A 240 8.73 -6.45 1.85
N ILE A 241 7.56 -6.54 2.49
CA ILE A 241 7.36 -7.33 3.71
C ILE A 241 7.64 -8.82 3.46
N LYS A 242 7.09 -9.40 2.38
CA LYS A 242 7.37 -10.78 1.95
C LYS A 242 8.85 -11.01 1.66
N GLY A 243 9.52 -10.01 1.11
CA GLY A 243 10.97 -10.01 0.88
C GLY A 243 11.82 -9.93 2.14
N GLY A 244 11.22 -9.83 3.32
CA GLY A 244 11.90 -9.77 4.61
C GLY A 244 12.19 -8.34 5.11
N THR A 245 11.61 -7.32 4.47
CA THR A 245 11.66 -5.95 4.99
C THR A 245 10.85 -5.88 6.28
N GLN A 246 11.43 -5.30 7.32
CA GLN A 246 10.79 -5.11 8.61
C GLN A 246 10.54 -3.62 8.86
N ILE A 247 9.55 -3.31 9.70
CA ILE A 247 9.27 -1.95 10.15
C ILE A 247 9.70 -1.82 11.61
N ASN A 248 10.87 -1.23 11.80
CA ASN A 248 11.40 -1.03 13.14
C ASN A 248 10.66 0.13 13.83
N PHE A 249 10.13 -0.14 15.02
CA PHE A 249 9.42 0.86 15.82
C PHE A 249 10.31 1.39 16.96
N THR A 250 10.53 2.69 17.00
CA THR A 250 11.17 3.39 18.13
C THR A 250 10.21 4.41 18.70
N VAL A 251 10.17 4.53 20.03
CA VAL A 251 9.38 5.54 20.70
C VAL A 251 10.24 6.48 21.54
N ALA A 252 9.89 7.76 21.50
CA ALA A 252 10.44 8.79 22.37
C ALA A 252 9.28 9.55 23.02
N ILE A 253 9.21 9.52 24.34
CA ILE A 253 8.11 10.10 25.13
C ILE A 253 8.59 11.39 25.79
N ASP A 254 7.75 12.43 25.70
CA ASP A 254 7.99 13.70 26.39
C ASP A 254 7.70 13.54 27.89
N PHE A 255 8.68 13.85 28.74
CA PHE A 255 8.56 13.87 30.20
C PHE A 255 8.76 15.30 30.76
N THR A 256 8.42 16.33 29.99
CA THR A 256 8.52 17.71 30.45
C THR A 256 7.40 18.10 31.41
N ALA A 257 7.69 19.07 32.28
CA ALA A 257 6.81 19.55 33.34
C ALA A 257 5.52 20.21 32.83
N SER A 258 5.48 20.63 31.55
CA SER A 258 4.27 21.13 30.89
C SER A 258 3.14 20.09 30.88
N ASN A 259 3.46 18.80 30.99
CA ASN A 259 2.49 17.70 31.09
C ASN A 259 1.76 17.63 32.44
N GLY A 260 2.17 18.43 33.44
CA GLY A 260 1.60 18.42 34.78
C GLY A 260 2.04 17.22 35.62
N ASN A 261 1.77 17.25 36.93
CA ASN A 261 2.16 16.20 37.85
C ASN A 261 1.37 14.90 37.56
N PRO A 262 2.02 13.74 37.29
CA PRO A 262 1.34 12.49 36.95
C PRO A 262 0.35 11.97 38.01
N SER A 263 0.44 12.43 39.26
CA SER A 263 -0.52 12.10 40.32
C SER A 263 -1.83 12.90 40.22
N GLN A 264 -1.89 13.95 39.41
CA GLN A 264 -3.08 14.78 39.25
C GLN A 264 -3.92 14.36 38.02
N PRO A 265 -5.25 14.29 38.13
CA PRO A 265 -6.14 13.94 37.02
C PRO A 265 -6.06 14.86 35.80
N THR A 266 -5.55 16.07 35.97
CA THR A 266 -5.35 17.06 34.89
C THR A 266 -4.06 16.85 34.11
N SER A 267 -3.17 15.96 34.56
CA SER A 267 -1.92 15.66 33.86
C SER A 267 -2.16 14.82 32.60
N LEU A 268 -1.40 15.12 31.54
CA LEU A 268 -1.37 14.31 30.33
C LEU A 268 -0.73 12.93 30.57
N HIS A 269 0.03 12.77 31.65
CA HIS A 269 0.59 11.50 32.11
C HIS A 269 -0.25 10.82 33.21
N TYR A 270 -1.45 11.31 33.54
CA TYR A 270 -2.24 10.76 34.62
C TYR A 270 -2.43 9.24 34.48
N MET A 271 -2.13 8.50 35.54
CA MET A 271 -2.24 7.03 35.58
C MET A 271 -3.60 6.62 36.15
N ASN A 272 -4.64 6.70 35.30
CA ASN A 272 -5.97 6.20 35.65
C ASN A 272 -5.97 4.65 35.65
N PRO A 273 -6.53 3.98 36.68
CA PRO A 273 -6.61 2.51 36.73
C PRO A 273 -7.53 1.88 35.68
N TYR A 274 -8.43 2.65 35.05
CA TYR A 274 -9.44 2.13 34.12
C TYR A 274 -9.22 2.57 32.66
N GLN A 275 -8.44 3.61 32.42
CA GLN A 275 -8.28 4.21 31.08
C GLN A 275 -6.84 4.64 30.84
N LEU A 276 -6.39 4.47 29.59
CA LEU A 276 -5.08 4.96 29.16
C LEU A 276 -5.13 6.49 29.00
N ASN A 277 -4.03 7.15 29.36
CA ASN A 277 -3.83 8.56 29.02
C ASN A 277 -3.46 8.74 27.54
N ALA A 278 -3.35 9.99 27.09
CA ALA A 278 -3.08 10.31 25.68
C ALA A 278 -1.84 9.61 25.13
N TYR A 279 -0.75 9.56 25.90
CA TYR A 279 0.47 8.85 25.52
C TYR A 279 0.24 7.34 25.43
N GLY A 280 -0.41 6.74 26.43
CA GLY A 280 -0.71 5.31 26.43
C GLY A 280 -1.63 4.88 25.27
N MET A 281 -2.62 5.71 24.93
CA MET A 281 -3.48 5.49 23.77
C MET A 281 -2.69 5.55 22.46
N ALA A 282 -1.85 6.56 22.28
CA ALA A 282 -1.03 6.70 21.08
C ALA A 282 -0.03 5.55 20.92
N LEU A 283 0.62 5.15 22.02
CA LEU A 283 1.52 4.00 22.08
C LEU A 283 0.82 2.74 21.61
N ARG A 284 -0.35 2.40 22.19
CA ARG A 284 -1.10 1.21 21.76
C ARG A 284 -1.57 1.31 20.32
N ALA A 285 -2.15 2.44 19.92
CA ALA A 285 -2.70 2.60 18.57
C ALA A 285 -1.65 2.35 17.48
N VAL A 286 -0.43 2.85 17.65
CA VAL A 286 0.66 2.65 16.69
C VAL A 286 1.33 1.29 16.90
N GLY A 287 1.73 1.00 18.13
CA GLY A 287 2.52 -0.19 18.45
C GLY A 287 1.77 -1.50 18.22
N GLU A 288 0.45 -1.53 18.37
CA GLU A 288 -0.34 -2.74 18.12
C GLU A 288 -0.36 -3.14 16.65
N ILE A 289 -0.21 -2.19 15.73
CA ILE A 289 -0.15 -2.41 14.29
C ILE A 289 1.28 -2.76 13.88
N ILE A 290 2.24 -1.90 14.24
CA ILE A 290 3.62 -2.01 13.74
C ILE A 290 4.31 -3.28 14.23
N GLN A 291 3.99 -3.76 15.43
CA GLN A 291 4.64 -4.95 15.99
C GLN A 291 4.42 -6.25 15.20
N ASP A 292 3.46 -6.29 14.28
CA ASP A 292 3.24 -7.46 13.42
C ASP A 292 4.22 -7.49 12.23
N TYR A 293 4.95 -6.39 12.00
CA TYR A 293 5.92 -6.21 10.90
C TYR A 293 7.37 -6.11 11.38
N ASP A 294 7.61 -6.41 12.66
CA ASP A 294 8.92 -6.52 13.28
C ASP A 294 9.09 -7.94 13.83
N SER A 295 10.16 -8.62 13.42
CA SER A 295 10.34 -10.05 13.72
C SER A 295 10.77 -10.33 15.15
N ASP A 296 11.58 -9.44 15.76
CA ASP A 296 12.06 -9.62 17.12
C ASP A 296 11.18 -8.89 18.14
N LYS A 297 10.38 -7.93 17.67
CA LYS A 297 9.47 -7.09 18.47
C LYS A 297 10.22 -6.39 19.59
N MET A 298 11.48 -6.04 19.38
CA MET A 298 12.31 -5.33 20.33
C MET A 298 12.29 -3.85 19.95
N PHE A 299 11.57 -3.04 20.74
CA PHE A 299 11.37 -1.63 20.44
C PHE A 299 12.19 -0.75 21.37
N PRO A 300 13.08 0.11 20.85
CA PRO A 300 13.74 1.13 21.65
C PRO A 300 12.71 2.08 22.27
N ALA A 301 12.75 2.21 23.59
CA ALA A 301 11.83 3.03 24.36
C ALA A 301 12.61 4.13 25.09
N LEU A 302 12.48 5.36 24.60
CA LEU A 302 13.22 6.53 25.07
C LEU A 302 12.28 7.56 25.72
N GLY A 303 12.83 8.33 26.65
CA GLY A 303 12.21 9.53 27.21
C GLY A 303 13.10 10.75 27.04
N PHE A 304 12.52 11.94 27.11
CA PHE A 304 13.27 13.20 27.09
C PHE A 304 12.61 14.27 27.96
N GLY A 305 13.41 15.22 28.47
CA GLY A 305 12.91 16.38 29.20
C GLY A 305 12.66 16.16 30.69
N ALA A 306 13.33 15.17 31.30
CA ALA A 306 13.19 14.84 32.71
C ALA A 306 14.51 15.03 33.48
N ARG A 307 14.42 15.14 34.80
CA ARG A 307 15.55 14.95 35.71
C ARG A 307 15.60 13.50 36.17
N LEU A 308 16.75 12.87 36.00
CA LEU A 308 16.95 11.45 36.33
C LEU A 308 17.53 11.29 37.74
N PRO A 309 17.12 10.25 38.50
CA PRO A 309 17.80 9.88 39.73
C PRO A 309 19.20 9.28 39.44
N PRO A 310 20.12 9.27 40.43
CA PRO A 310 19.97 9.83 41.77
C PRO A 310 20.35 11.32 41.87
N ASP A 311 21.04 11.87 40.87
CA ASP A 311 21.67 13.19 40.94
C ASP A 311 20.81 14.33 40.40
N GLY A 312 19.65 14.02 39.84
CA GLY A 312 18.71 15.00 39.32
C GLY A 312 19.20 15.68 38.04
N ARG A 313 20.13 15.06 37.29
CA ARG A 313 20.59 15.60 36.02
C ARG A 313 19.46 15.64 35.00
N VAL A 314 19.34 16.78 34.32
CA VAL A 314 18.42 16.93 33.20
C VAL A 314 18.91 16.07 32.05
N SER A 315 18.02 15.22 31.54
CA SER A 315 18.26 14.43 30.34
C SER A 315 17.20 14.69 29.28
N HIS A 316 17.68 14.83 28.05
CA HIS A 316 16.86 14.92 26.84
C HIS A 316 16.92 13.63 26.02
N GLU A 317 17.47 12.56 26.59
CA GLU A 317 17.46 11.20 26.03
C GLU A 317 17.79 10.21 27.16
N PHE A 318 16.86 9.30 27.47
CA PHE A 318 17.11 8.23 28.44
C PHE A 318 16.26 7.01 28.15
N ALA A 319 16.79 5.83 28.46
CA ALA A 319 16.09 4.57 28.30
C ALA A 319 14.96 4.43 29.33
N LEU A 320 13.72 4.21 28.88
CA LEU A 320 12.55 4.06 29.76
C LEU A 320 12.62 2.80 30.61
N ASN A 321 13.29 1.75 30.12
CA ASN A 321 13.51 0.52 30.86
C ASN A 321 14.61 0.65 31.94
N GLY A 322 15.27 1.81 32.04
CA GLY A 322 16.33 2.09 33.00
C GLY A 322 17.70 1.55 32.63
N ASN A 323 17.88 0.97 31.43
CA ASN A 323 19.16 0.47 30.93
C ASN A 323 19.68 1.33 29.76
N PRO A 324 20.58 2.30 30.02
CA PRO A 324 21.09 3.19 28.97
C PRO A 324 21.86 2.49 27.85
N GLN A 325 22.41 1.29 28.11
CA GLN A 325 23.13 0.50 27.11
C GLN A 325 22.20 -0.31 26.21
N ASN A 326 20.96 -0.55 26.64
CA ASN A 326 19.98 -1.33 25.91
C ASN A 326 18.57 -0.78 26.17
N PRO A 327 18.09 0.18 25.37
CA PRO A 327 16.78 0.79 25.55
C PRO A 327 15.62 -0.08 25.04
N TYR A 328 15.88 -1.30 24.59
CA TYR A 328 14.88 -2.13 23.92
C TYR A 328 13.91 -2.77 24.92
N CYS A 329 12.63 -2.76 24.56
CA CYS A 329 11.53 -3.39 25.28
C CYS A 329 10.87 -4.44 24.39
N HIS A 330 10.43 -5.56 24.98
CA HIS A 330 9.76 -6.61 24.22
C HIS A 330 8.27 -6.27 24.01
N GLY A 331 7.89 -6.04 22.76
CA GLY A 331 6.54 -5.73 22.32
C GLY A 331 6.02 -4.37 22.83
N ILE A 332 4.83 -4.01 22.37
CA ILE A 332 4.19 -2.75 22.82
C ILE A 332 3.85 -2.79 24.31
N ASP A 333 3.53 -3.97 24.86
CA ASP A 333 3.27 -4.11 26.29
C ASP A 333 4.53 -3.85 27.15
N GLY A 334 5.71 -4.27 26.69
CA GLY A 334 6.98 -3.97 27.36
C GLY A 334 7.30 -2.47 27.33
N VAL A 335 7.02 -1.79 26.21
CA VAL A 335 7.15 -0.33 26.10
C VAL A 335 6.21 0.38 27.07
N MET A 336 4.94 -0.05 27.14
CA MET A 336 3.94 0.51 28.06
C MET A 336 4.37 0.32 29.53
N GLU A 337 4.88 -0.85 29.89
CA GLU A 337 5.40 -1.11 31.24
C GLU A 337 6.58 -0.20 31.58
N ALA A 338 7.55 -0.06 30.67
CA ALA A 338 8.70 0.81 30.84
C ALA A 338 8.30 2.28 30.99
N TYR A 339 7.34 2.76 30.20
CA TYR A 339 6.77 4.10 30.31
C TYR A 339 6.19 4.37 31.71
N TYR A 340 5.29 3.51 32.19
CA TYR A 340 4.67 3.70 33.51
C TYR A 340 5.64 3.54 34.67
N ARG A 341 6.66 2.68 34.53
CA ARG A 341 7.72 2.54 35.51
C ARG A 341 8.57 3.81 35.57
N SER A 342 9.00 4.31 34.42
CA SER A 342 9.79 5.53 34.29
C SER A 342 9.08 6.74 34.91
N LEU A 343 7.77 6.90 34.66
CA LEU A 343 6.95 7.98 35.24
C LEU A 343 6.98 8.04 36.78
N LYS A 344 7.23 6.92 37.47
CA LYS A 344 7.33 6.86 38.93
C LYS A 344 8.72 7.20 39.47
N CYS A 345 9.74 7.16 38.60
CA CYS A 345 11.14 7.27 39.00
C CYS A 345 11.78 8.60 38.62
N VAL A 346 11.31 9.24 37.54
CA VAL A 346 11.87 10.50 37.05
C VAL A 346 11.09 11.72 37.54
N GLN A 347 11.75 12.87 37.59
CA GLN A 347 11.09 14.15 37.85
C GLN A 347 10.87 14.89 36.53
N LEU A 348 9.61 15.20 36.20
CA LEU A 348 9.29 15.96 34.98
C LEU A 348 9.97 17.33 34.99
N TYR A 349 10.61 17.74 33.89
CA TYR A 349 11.40 18.97 33.84
C TYR A 349 11.35 19.66 32.46
N GLY A 350 12.43 20.26 31.97
CA GLY A 350 12.43 20.94 30.68
C GLY A 350 13.81 21.47 30.31
N PRO A 351 13.94 22.11 29.13
CA PRO A 351 12.87 22.36 28.15
C PRO A 351 12.52 21.13 27.29
N THR A 352 11.53 21.26 26.41
CA THR A 352 11.24 20.28 25.36
C THR A 352 12.34 20.33 24.30
N ASN A 353 13.05 19.23 24.09
CA ASN A 353 14.13 19.15 23.10
C ASN A 353 14.17 17.77 22.44
N PHE A 354 13.84 17.70 21.15
CA PHE A 354 13.76 16.45 20.38
C PHE A 354 15.09 16.07 19.72
N ALA A 355 16.05 17.00 19.60
CA ALA A 355 17.25 16.77 18.82
C ALA A 355 18.07 15.54 19.29
N PRO A 356 18.25 15.27 20.59
CA PRO A 356 19.01 14.10 21.04
C PRO A 356 18.37 12.78 20.60
N VAL A 357 17.07 12.60 20.86
CA VAL A 357 16.34 11.37 20.45
C VAL A 357 16.30 11.18 18.93
N ILE A 358 16.15 12.26 18.14
CA ILE A 358 16.21 12.16 16.67
C ILE A 358 17.62 11.75 16.21
N ASN A 359 18.66 12.36 16.78
CA ASN A 359 20.05 12.02 16.46
C ASN A 359 20.44 10.60 16.90
N HIS A 360 19.80 10.06 17.94
CA HIS A 360 19.97 8.67 18.36
C HIS A 360 19.44 7.71 17.30
N VAL A 361 18.23 7.97 16.79
CA VAL A 361 17.55 7.09 15.81
C VAL A 361 18.13 7.23 14.41
N ALA A 362 18.69 8.38 14.06
CA ALA A 362 19.27 8.63 12.74
C ALA A 362 20.69 8.05 12.54
N ARG A 363 21.32 7.52 13.60
CA ARG A 363 22.61 6.82 13.53
C ARG A 363 22.41 5.37 13.15
#